data_AF-A0A4V5ZQE0-F1
#
_entry.id   AF-A0A4V5ZQE0-F1
#
_cell.length_a   1.000
_cell.length_b   1.000
_cell.length_c   1.000
_cell.angle_alpha   90.00
_cell.angle_beta   90.00
_cell.angle_gamma   90.00
#
_symmetry.space_group_name_H-M   'P 1'
#
loop_
_entity.id
_entity.type
_entity.pdbx_description
1 polymer ?
#
loop_
_entity_poly.entity_id
_entity_poly.type
_entity_poly.pdbx_seq_one_letter_code
_entity_poly.pdbx_strand_id
1 'polypeptide(L)'
;MNFHRCAGAMAGWLLFATVAAAAEPQLIVEESTVYYPVYGRDREQLMVSLRVPGGGGSAHGLTRSEFRLETEFVQDRNRCIVRRLAIRLNVRIDLPRWDDASPIPADLRDDWRIISERTARHEGLHRRNALDAVEDLRAALRRRPPDTACADLTKAIRRETNRVRARWQLRDSLLDQRDVLRLPARPARRR
;
A
#
# COMPACT_ATOMS: atom_id res chain seq x y z
N MET A 1 -43.71 -3.63 -74.91
CA MET A 1 -43.68 -4.10 -73.50
C MET A 1 -42.24 -4.46 -73.15
N ASN A 2 -41.56 -3.67 -72.31
CA ASN A 2 -40.93 -4.18 -71.08
C ASN A 2 -40.06 -3.12 -70.41
N PHE A 3 -40.26 -3.07 -69.10
CA PHE A 3 -39.74 -2.17 -68.09
C PHE A 3 -38.21 -2.24 -67.95
N HIS A 4 -37.56 -1.07 -67.79
CA HIS A 4 -36.28 -0.98 -67.08
C HIS A 4 -36.50 -0.39 -65.70
N ARG A 5 -36.12 -1.17 -64.68
CA ARG A 5 -36.25 -0.87 -63.26
C ARG A 5 -35.06 -0.04 -62.77
N CYS A 6 -35.35 1.00 -61.99
CA CYS A 6 -34.41 1.69 -61.13
C CYS A 6 -33.89 0.76 -60.01
N ALA A 7 -32.58 0.75 -59.77
CA ALA A 7 -31.98 0.20 -58.56
C ALA A 7 -31.15 1.31 -57.90
N GLY A 8 -31.72 1.96 -56.89
CA GLY A 8 -31.04 2.94 -56.05
C GLY A 8 -30.18 2.24 -55.00
N ALA A 9 -28.90 2.58 -54.95
CA ALA A 9 -27.97 2.13 -53.92
C ALA A 9 -28.11 3.02 -52.67
N MET A 10 -28.64 2.45 -51.58
CA MET A 10 -28.65 3.10 -50.27
C MET A 10 -27.28 2.90 -49.60
N ALA A 11 -26.46 3.95 -49.58
CA ALA A 11 -25.20 3.97 -48.84
C ALA A 11 -25.47 4.27 -47.35
N GLY A 12 -25.50 3.22 -46.54
CA GLY A 12 -25.61 3.33 -45.08
C GLY A 12 -24.30 3.77 -44.44
N TRP A 13 -24.26 4.98 -43.89
CA TRP A 13 -23.14 5.48 -43.09
C TRP A 13 -23.23 4.92 -41.66
N LEU A 14 -22.31 4.01 -41.32
CA LEU A 14 -22.11 3.54 -39.94
C LEU A 14 -21.42 4.63 -39.11
N LEU A 15 -22.17 5.28 -38.21
CA LEU A 15 -21.62 6.15 -37.16
C LEU A 15 -20.88 5.29 -36.13
N PHE A 16 -19.56 5.20 -36.24
CA PHE A 16 -18.70 4.71 -35.17
C PHE A 16 -18.66 5.75 -34.05
N ALA A 17 -19.45 5.54 -32.99
CA ALA A 17 -19.33 6.32 -31.77
C ALA A 17 -17.98 6.02 -31.10
N THR A 18 -17.05 6.98 -31.12
CA THR A 18 -15.80 6.89 -30.37
C THR A 18 -16.11 6.95 -28.88
N VAL A 19 -16.02 5.81 -28.19
CA VAL A 19 -16.08 5.77 -26.73
C VAL A 19 -14.79 6.38 -26.20
N ALA A 20 -14.86 7.56 -25.61
CA ALA A 20 -13.72 8.13 -24.91
C ALA A 20 -13.34 7.19 -23.76
N ALA A 21 -12.18 6.55 -23.85
CA ALA A 21 -11.66 5.70 -22.79
C ALA A 21 -11.47 6.57 -21.53
N ALA A 22 -12.09 6.17 -20.42
CA ALA A 22 -11.83 6.80 -19.13
C ALA A 22 -10.36 6.64 -18.79
N ALA A 23 -9.71 7.72 -18.36
CA ALA A 23 -8.31 7.68 -17.97
C ALA A 23 -8.12 6.69 -16.80
N GLU A 24 -7.33 5.64 -17.02
CA GLU A 24 -6.96 4.68 -15.98
C GLU A 24 -6.25 5.41 -14.83
N PRO A 25 -6.69 5.24 -13.57
CA PRO A 25 -6.02 5.87 -12.44
C PRO A 25 -4.58 5.38 -12.34
N GLN A 26 -3.61 6.30 -12.42
CA GLN A 26 -2.21 5.98 -12.29
C GLN A 26 -1.90 5.57 -10.84
N LEU A 27 -1.07 4.55 -10.65
CA LEU A 27 -0.54 4.16 -9.35
C LEU A 27 0.98 4.24 -9.41
N ILE A 28 1.54 5.05 -8.53
CA ILE A 28 2.97 5.31 -8.43
C ILE A 28 3.39 4.88 -7.01
N VAL A 29 4.32 3.94 -6.93
CA VAL A 29 4.77 3.36 -5.66
C VAL A 29 6.26 3.61 -5.52
N GLU A 30 6.65 4.25 -4.43
CA GLU A 30 8.04 4.45 -4.04
C GLU A 30 8.29 3.70 -2.73
N GLU A 31 9.31 2.85 -2.72
CA GLU A 31 9.64 2.01 -1.58
C GLU A 31 11.09 2.16 -1.19
N SER A 32 11.34 2.19 0.11
CA SER A 32 12.68 2.23 0.67
C SER A 32 12.80 1.32 1.87
N THR A 33 13.99 0.73 2.03
CA THR A 33 14.36 0.00 3.25
C THR A 33 15.60 0.64 3.83
N VAL A 34 15.54 0.99 5.10
CA VAL A 34 16.64 1.56 5.87
C VAL A 34 16.98 0.60 6.99
N TYR A 35 18.27 0.45 7.26
CA TYR A 35 18.74 -0.39 8.34
C TYR A 35 19.28 0.46 9.47
N TYR A 36 18.85 0.18 10.70
CA TYR A 36 19.45 0.78 11.90
C TYR A 36 20.33 -0.25 12.60
N PRO A 37 21.46 0.17 13.17
CA PRO A 37 22.37 -0.76 13.81
C PRO A 37 21.80 -1.25 15.15
N VAL A 38 22.06 -2.52 15.45
CA VAL A 38 21.70 -3.18 16.70
C VAL A 38 22.95 -3.84 17.27
N TYR A 39 23.09 -3.77 18.60
CA TYR A 39 24.25 -4.24 19.34
C TYR A 39 23.83 -5.13 20.52
N GLY A 40 24.74 -5.95 21.03
CA GLY A 40 24.50 -6.68 22.27
C GLY A 40 25.34 -7.94 22.40
N ARG A 41 25.81 -8.20 23.62
CA ARG A 41 26.63 -9.38 23.95
C ARG A 41 25.84 -10.50 24.63
N ASP A 42 24.61 -10.21 25.02
CA ASP A 42 23.64 -11.14 25.58
C ASP A 42 22.22 -10.79 25.10
N ARG A 43 21.25 -11.64 25.44
CA ARG A 43 19.85 -11.49 24.99
C ARG A 43 19.22 -10.20 25.52
N GLU A 44 19.52 -9.78 26.73
CA GLU A 44 18.93 -8.58 27.33
C GLU A 44 19.40 -7.33 26.59
N GLN A 45 20.72 -7.20 26.40
CA GLN A 45 21.32 -6.10 25.65
C GLN A 45 20.80 -6.04 24.22
N LEU A 46 20.69 -7.20 23.55
CA LEU A 46 20.13 -7.30 22.21
C LEU A 46 18.69 -6.77 22.17
N MET A 47 17.83 -7.21 23.09
CA MET A 47 16.43 -6.78 23.15
C MET A 47 16.27 -5.28 23.47
N VAL A 48 17.16 -4.70 24.28
CA VAL A 48 17.18 -3.26 24.53
C VAL A 48 17.59 -2.48 23.27
N SER A 49 18.63 -2.93 22.58
CA SER A 49 19.13 -2.28 21.36
C SER A 49 18.19 -2.43 20.15
N LEU A 50 17.27 -3.39 20.18
CA LEU A 50 16.31 -3.64 19.11
C LEU A 50 15.18 -2.61 19.01
N ARG A 51 14.96 -1.78 20.05
CA ARG A 51 13.88 -0.79 20.06
C ARG A 51 14.06 0.21 18.92
N VAL A 52 13.09 0.25 18.02
CA VAL A 52 13.15 1.15 16.86
C VAL A 52 12.75 2.59 17.26
N PRO A 53 13.51 3.62 16.87
CA PRO A 53 13.11 5.00 17.09
C PRO A 53 11.78 5.32 16.41
N GLY A 54 10.86 5.94 17.16
CA GLY A 54 9.51 6.30 16.66
C GLY A 54 8.53 5.13 16.57
N GLY A 55 8.95 3.89 16.82
CA GLY A 55 8.04 2.78 17.09
C GLY A 55 7.69 2.78 18.59
N GLY A 56 6.41 2.84 18.92
CA GLY A 56 5.99 2.81 20.33
C GLY A 56 6.43 1.53 21.04
N GLY A 57 6.76 1.63 22.33
CA GLY A 57 6.95 0.48 23.23
C GLY A 57 8.04 -0.52 22.79
N SER A 58 7.61 -1.71 22.36
CA SER A 58 8.43 -2.90 22.08
C SER A 58 8.61 -3.20 20.59
N ALA A 59 8.43 -2.21 19.71
CA ALA A 59 8.60 -2.40 18.27
C ALA A 59 10.08 -2.68 17.94
N HIS A 60 10.31 -3.71 17.12
CA HIS A 60 11.66 -4.12 16.69
C HIS A 60 11.93 -3.83 15.21
N GLY A 61 11.00 -3.15 14.55
CA GLY A 61 10.99 -2.74 13.15
C GLY A 61 9.86 -1.73 12.96
N LEU A 62 9.87 -1.00 11.85
CA LEU A 62 8.82 -0.01 11.59
C LEU A 62 8.60 0.23 10.10
N THR A 63 7.39 -0.05 9.64
CA THR A 63 6.90 0.31 8.32
C THR A 63 6.05 1.57 8.41
N ARG A 64 6.51 2.65 7.79
CA ARG A 64 5.74 3.88 7.60
C ARG A 64 5.26 3.93 6.16
N SER A 65 3.96 4.05 5.98
CA SER A 65 3.37 4.25 4.66
C SER A 65 2.47 5.47 4.64
N GLU A 66 2.47 6.18 3.52
CA GLU A 66 1.54 7.29 3.27
C GLU A 66 1.11 7.25 1.81
N PHE A 67 -0.19 7.41 1.54
CA PHE A 67 -0.67 7.62 0.19
C PHE A 67 -1.43 8.93 0.04
N ARG A 68 -1.26 9.56 -1.14
CA ARG A 68 -1.91 10.81 -1.55
C ARG A 68 -2.58 10.63 -2.90
N LEU A 69 -3.64 11.41 -3.12
CA LEU A 69 -4.38 11.45 -4.37
C LEU A 69 -4.09 12.76 -5.08
N GLU A 70 -3.78 12.67 -6.36
CA GLU A 70 -3.66 13.80 -7.27
C GLU A 70 -4.84 13.70 -8.25
N THR A 71 -5.79 14.62 -8.13
CA THR A 71 -7.03 14.60 -8.92
C THR A 71 -7.21 15.89 -9.69
N GLU A 72 -7.62 15.77 -10.94
CA GLU A 72 -8.07 16.89 -11.76
C GLU A 72 -9.48 16.59 -12.27
N PHE A 73 -10.39 17.54 -12.04
CA PHE A 73 -11.80 17.43 -12.44
C PHE A 73 -12.13 18.45 -13.52
N VAL A 74 -13.03 18.09 -14.42
CA VAL A 74 -13.54 18.99 -15.46
C VAL A 74 -15.06 18.93 -15.50
N GLN A 75 -15.69 20.10 -15.46
CA GLN A 75 -17.11 20.24 -15.75
C GLN A 75 -17.32 20.18 -17.27
N ASP A 76 -18.01 19.15 -17.74
CA ASP A 76 -18.39 18.94 -19.14
C ASP A 76 -19.93 18.99 -19.24
N ARG A 77 -20.47 20.12 -19.68
CA ARG A 77 -21.91 20.39 -19.74
C ARG A 77 -22.56 20.12 -18.36
N ASN A 78 -23.43 19.12 -18.29
CA ASN A 78 -24.24 18.80 -17.12
C ASN A 78 -23.61 17.70 -16.24
N ARG A 79 -22.34 17.37 -16.46
CA ARG A 79 -21.61 16.36 -15.67
C ARG A 79 -20.20 16.83 -15.36
N CYS A 80 -19.66 16.39 -14.24
CA CYS A 80 -18.26 16.49 -13.90
C CYS A 80 -17.58 15.13 -14.06
N ILE A 81 -16.44 15.14 -14.75
CA ILE A 81 -15.62 13.95 -15.00
C ILE A 81 -14.24 14.10 -14.37
N VAL A 82 -13.59 12.96 -14.12
CA VAL A 82 -12.17 12.91 -13.74
C VAL A 82 -11.33 13.04 -15.01
N ARG A 83 -10.54 14.13 -15.13
CA ARG A 83 -9.59 14.32 -16.23
C ARG A 83 -8.26 13.64 -15.95
N ARG A 84 -7.77 13.73 -14.71
CA ARG A 84 -6.54 13.07 -14.25
C ARG A 84 -6.74 12.51 -12.86
N LEU A 85 -6.20 11.32 -12.64
CA LEU A 85 -6.16 10.70 -11.32
C LEU A 85 -4.86 9.91 -11.16
N ALA A 86 -4.09 10.24 -10.15
CA ALA A 86 -2.94 9.46 -9.72
C ALA A 86 -3.01 9.21 -8.20
N ILE A 87 -2.60 8.01 -7.80
CA ILE A 87 -2.39 7.62 -6.41
C ILE A 87 -0.89 7.45 -6.24
N ARG A 88 -0.29 8.20 -5.31
CA ARG A 88 1.11 8.04 -4.93
C ARG A 88 1.19 7.38 -3.58
N LEU A 89 1.89 6.26 -3.50
CA LEU A 89 2.18 5.55 -2.26
C LEU A 89 3.68 5.63 -1.98
N ASN A 90 4.03 6.11 -0.80
CA ASN A 90 5.38 6.06 -0.27
C ASN A 90 5.42 5.04 0.87
N VAL A 91 6.34 4.07 0.79
CA VAL A 91 6.59 3.09 1.83
C VAL A 91 8.05 3.18 2.28
N ARG A 92 8.27 3.29 3.58
CA ARG A 92 9.58 3.18 4.20
C ARG A 92 9.56 2.10 5.27
N ILE A 93 10.54 1.21 5.21
CA ILE A 93 10.69 0.11 6.15
C ILE A 93 12.02 0.30 6.88
N ASP A 94 11.99 0.47 8.20
CA ASP A 94 13.18 0.45 9.03
C ASP A 94 13.35 -0.95 9.64
N LEU A 95 14.47 -1.61 9.35
CA LEU A 95 14.80 -2.95 9.84
C LEU A 95 16.08 -2.94 10.68
N PRO A 96 16.18 -3.80 11.71
CA PRO A 96 17.39 -3.92 12.49
C PRO A 96 18.47 -4.62 11.68
N ARG A 97 19.73 -4.18 11.84
CA ARG A 97 20.92 -4.87 11.34
C ARG A 97 21.90 -5.02 12.49
N TRP A 98 22.33 -6.26 12.75
CA TRP A 98 23.35 -6.49 13.76
C TRP A 98 24.69 -5.97 13.26
N ASP A 99 25.29 -5.08 14.03
CA ASP A 99 26.55 -4.42 13.73
C ASP A 99 27.53 -4.62 14.90
N ASP A 100 28.02 -5.85 15.11
CA ASP A 100 28.95 -6.15 16.20
C ASP A 100 30.23 -6.81 15.68
N ALA A 101 31.38 -6.34 16.15
CA ALA A 101 32.71 -6.64 15.63
C ALA A 101 33.39 -7.85 16.31
N SER A 102 32.65 -8.63 17.11
CA SER A 102 33.22 -9.67 17.98
C SER A 102 32.52 -11.02 17.83
N PRO A 103 33.17 -12.14 18.20
CA PRO A 103 32.54 -13.44 18.14
C PRO A 103 31.30 -13.50 19.05
N ILE A 104 30.14 -13.63 18.41
CA ILE A 104 28.84 -13.69 19.05
C ILE A 104 28.63 -15.09 19.65
N PRO A 105 28.04 -15.24 20.84
CA PRO A 105 27.60 -16.55 21.35
C PRO A 105 26.63 -17.26 20.38
N ALA A 106 26.77 -18.57 20.17
CA ALA A 106 25.94 -19.31 19.21
C ALA A 106 24.43 -19.15 19.48
N ASP A 107 24.07 -19.14 20.76
CA ASP A 107 22.71 -18.96 21.20
C ASP A 107 22.20 -17.54 20.86
N LEU A 108 23.01 -16.49 21.02
CA LEU A 108 22.61 -15.15 20.61
C LEU A 108 22.45 -15.01 19.08
N ARG A 109 23.24 -15.75 18.28
CA ARG A 109 23.03 -15.83 16.81
C ARG A 109 21.68 -16.42 16.43
N ASP A 110 21.26 -17.48 17.11
CA ASP A 110 19.96 -18.11 16.87
C ASP A 110 18.80 -17.18 17.22
N ASP A 111 18.91 -16.44 18.32
CA ASP A 111 17.92 -15.43 18.69
C ASP A 111 17.83 -14.34 17.63
N TRP A 112 18.96 -13.77 17.23
CA TRP A 112 19.01 -12.75 16.20
C TRP A 112 18.38 -13.20 14.89
N ARG A 113 18.68 -14.43 14.43
CA ARG A 113 18.08 -14.98 13.21
C ARG A 113 16.56 -15.00 13.32
N ILE A 114 16.02 -15.50 14.43
CA ILE A 114 14.57 -15.54 14.67
C ILE A 114 13.97 -14.13 14.70
N ILE A 115 14.61 -13.19 15.39
CA ILE A 115 14.12 -11.81 15.54
C ILE A 115 14.12 -11.11 14.19
N SER A 116 15.25 -11.09 13.50
CA SER A 116 15.42 -10.38 12.23
C SER A 116 14.47 -10.91 11.15
N GLU A 117 14.34 -12.24 11.02
CA GLU A 117 13.39 -12.86 10.08
C GLU A 117 11.94 -12.51 10.41
N ARG A 118 11.54 -12.61 11.69
CA ARG A 118 10.16 -12.35 12.10
C ARG A 118 9.79 -10.88 12.01
N THR A 119 10.68 -9.98 12.43
CA THR A 119 10.51 -8.53 12.26
C THR A 119 10.37 -8.20 10.77
N ALA A 120 11.28 -8.66 9.91
CA ALA A 120 11.20 -8.37 8.48
C ALA A 120 9.88 -8.89 7.86
N ARG A 121 9.43 -10.07 8.28
CA ARG A 121 8.13 -10.62 7.86
C ARG A 121 6.96 -9.75 8.33
N HIS A 122 6.98 -9.32 9.59
CA HIS A 122 5.95 -8.49 10.21
C HIS A 122 5.83 -7.15 9.48
N GLU A 123 6.94 -6.45 9.31
CA GLU A 123 7.00 -5.21 8.55
C GLU A 123 6.57 -5.40 7.09
N GLY A 124 6.95 -6.52 6.47
CA GLY A 124 6.49 -6.88 5.13
C GLY A 124 4.98 -7.08 5.03
N LEU A 125 4.29 -7.44 6.13
CA LEU A 125 2.82 -7.52 6.16
C LEU A 125 2.18 -6.13 6.18
N HIS A 126 2.73 -5.16 6.91
CA HIS A 126 2.28 -3.76 6.85
C HIS A 126 2.45 -3.15 5.45
N ARG A 127 3.61 -3.37 4.83
CA ARG A 127 3.85 -2.98 3.43
C ARG A 127 2.77 -3.54 2.50
N ARG A 128 2.47 -4.84 2.62
CA ARG A 128 1.42 -5.49 1.81
C ARG A 128 0.05 -4.86 2.05
N ASN A 129 -0.32 -4.61 3.31
CA ASN A 129 -1.59 -3.95 3.62
C ASN A 129 -1.71 -2.57 2.97
N ALA A 130 -0.63 -1.78 2.93
CA ALA A 130 -0.61 -0.48 2.27
C ALA A 130 -0.78 -0.59 0.74
N LEU A 131 -0.09 -1.55 0.11
CA LEU A 131 -0.23 -1.85 -1.33
C LEU A 131 -1.66 -2.29 -1.68
N ASP A 132 -2.21 -3.23 -0.91
CA ASP A 132 -3.58 -3.71 -1.11
C ASP A 132 -4.60 -2.56 -0.96
N ALA A 133 -4.37 -1.65 -0.01
CA ALA A 133 -5.24 -0.50 0.19
C ALA A 133 -5.26 0.45 -1.01
N VAL A 134 -4.10 0.81 -1.58
CA VAL A 134 -4.05 1.70 -2.75
C VAL A 134 -4.57 1.02 -4.02
N GLU A 135 -4.44 -0.30 -4.13
CA GLU A 135 -5.06 -1.08 -5.19
C GLU A 135 -6.58 -1.15 -5.07
N ASP A 136 -7.10 -1.37 -3.85
CA ASP A 136 -8.53 -1.29 -3.55
C ASP A 136 -9.09 0.08 -3.93
N LEU A 137 -8.37 1.15 -3.58
CA LEU A 137 -8.76 2.52 -3.93
C LEU A 137 -8.72 2.74 -5.45
N ARG A 138 -7.64 2.35 -6.12
CA ARG A 138 -7.52 2.44 -7.59
C ARG A 138 -8.71 1.76 -8.27
N ALA A 139 -9.04 0.55 -7.87
CA ALA A 139 -10.15 -0.20 -8.42
C ALA A 139 -11.52 0.47 -8.15
N ALA A 140 -11.71 1.04 -6.95
CA ALA A 140 -12.92 1.78 -6.61
C ALA A 140 -13.07 3.06 -7.45
N LEU A 141 -11.98 3.81 -7.63
CA LEU A 141 -11.99 5.06 -8.40
C LEU A 141 -12.11 4.83 -9.90
N ARG A 142 -11.54 3.75 -10.44
CA ARG A 142 -11.75 3.35 -11.85
C ARG A 142 -13.22 3.14 -12.18
N ARG A 143 -14.01 2.60 -11.24
CA ARG A 143 -15.44 2.36 -11.40
C ARG A 143 -16.32 3.56 -11.05
N ARG A 144 -15.72 4.71 -10.70
CA ARG A 144 -16.47 5.88 -10.26
C ARG A 144 -17.19 6.52 -11.44
N PRO A 145 -18.55 6.59 -11.43
CA PRO A 145 -19.27 7.34 -12.46
C PRO A 145 -19.04 8.86 -12.29
N PRO A 146 -19.22 9.64 -13.38
CA PRO A 146 -19.36 11.09 -13.30
C PRO A 146 -20.46 11.50 -12.31
N ASP A 147 -20.33 12.67 -11.69
CA ASP A 147 -21.41 13.33 -10.94
C ASP A 147 -21.93 14.54 -11.71
N THR A 148 -23.00 15.19 -11.26
CA THR A 148 -23.53 16.41 -11.90
C THR A 148 -22.62 17.62 -11.71
N ALA A 149 -22.03 17.75 -10.51
CA ALA A 149 -21.12 18.83 -10.13
C ALA A 149 -19.78 18.31 -9.60
N CYS A 150 -18.69 19.02 -9.89
CA CYS A 150 -17.36 18.61 -9.44
C CYS A 150 -17.19 18.61 -7.91
N ALA A 151 -17.96 19.44 -7.20
CA ALA A 151 -17.99 19.42 -5.74
C ALA A 151 -18.50 18.07 -5.20
N ASP A 152 -19.52 17.49 -5.84
CA ASP A 152 -20.10 16.21 -5.44
C ASP A 152 -19.15 15.04 -5.75
N LEU A 153 -18.52 15.07 -6.93
CA LEU A 153 -17.49 14.09 -7.30
C LEU A 153 -16.31 14.12 -6.34
N THR A 154 -15.81 15.32 -6.01
CA THR A 154 -14.73 15.52 -5.03
C THR A 154 -15.12 14.96 -3.66
N LYS A 155 -16.32 15.28 -3.17
CA LYS A 155 -16.82 14.79 -1.88
C LYS A 155 -16.90 13.27 -1.88
N ALA A 156 -17.29 12.66 -2.99
CA ALA A 156 -17.41 11.22 -3.09
C ALA A 156 -16.07 10.49 -3.15
N ILE A 157 -15.11 10.99 -3.95
CA ILE A 157 -13.74 10.44 -3.98
C ILE A 157 -13.09 10.56 -2.60
N ARG A 158 -13.29 11.67 -1.89
CA ARG A 158 -12.79 11.84 -0.52
C ARG A 158 -13.40 10.83 0.45
N ARG A 159 -14.71 10.56 0.35
CA ARG A 159 -15.38 9.53 1.18
C ARG A 159 -14.80 8.14 0.92
N GLU A 160 -14.60 7.78 -0.34
CA GLU A 160 -14.01 6.47 -0.69
C GLU A 160 -12.57 6.35 -0.18
N THR A 161 -11.79 7.41 -0.36
CA THR A 161 -10.41 7.51 0.15
C THR A 161 -10.35 7.29 1.66
N ASN A 162 -11.22 7.99 2.42
CA ASN A 162 -11.28 7.83 3.88
C ASN A 162 -11.73 6.43 4.30
N ARG A 163 -12.66 5.82 3.56
CA ARG A 163 -13.12 4.45 3.81
C ARG A 163 -11.98 3.44 3.61
N VAL A 164 -11.20 3.57 2.54
CA VAL A 164 -10.01 2.73 2.30
C VAL A 164 -9.00 2.92 3.42
N ARG A 165 -8.68 4.18 3.78
CA ARG A 165 -7.71 4.49 4.83
C ARG A 165 -8.10 3.88 6.18
N ALA A 166 -9.37 4.01 6.58
CA ALA A 166 -9.87 3.42 7.82
C ALA A 166 -9.78 1.89 7.82
N ARG A 167 -10.12 1.23 6.70
CA ARG A 167 -9.98 -0.23 6.57
C ARG A 167 -8.52 -0.68 6.67
N TRP A 168 -7.62 0.05 6.04
CA TRP A 168 -6.18 -0.22 6.11
C TRP A 168 -5.66 -0.07 7.55
N GLN A 169 -5.96 1.04 8.22
CA GLN A 169 -5.56 1.26 9.62
C GLN A 169 -6.06 0.16 10.56
N LEU A 170 -7.29 -0.31 10.36
CA LEU A 170 -7.82 -1.44 11.12
C LEU A 170 -7.05 -2.74 10.84
N ARG A 171 -6.73 -3.03 9.57
CA ARG A 171 -5.94 -4.22 9.20
C ARG A 171 -4.56 -4.20 9.83
N ASP A 172 -3.89 -3.05 9.85
CA ASP A 172 -2.59 -2.89 10.51
C ASP A 172 -2.69 -3.06 12.01
N SER A 173 -3.66 -2.43 12.67
CA SER A 173 -3.86 -2.60 14.11
C SER A 173 -4.16 -4.05 14.51
N LEU A 174 -4.93 -4.78 13.71
CA LEU A 174 -5.20 -6.20 13.94
C LEU A 174 -3.97 -7.08 13.70
N LEU A 175 -3.11 -6.69 12.76
CA LEU A 175 -1.83 -7.35 12.53
C LEU A 175 -0.90 -7.18 13.74
N ASP A 176 -0.79 -5.98 14.29
CA ASP A 176 0.02 -5.69 15.49
C ASP A 176 -0.41 -6.56 16.68
N GLN A 177 -1.72 -6.72 16.86
CA GLN A 177 -2.30 -7.49 17.95
C GLN A 177 -2.03 -9.00 17.82
N ARG A 178 -2.02 -9.54 16.58
CA ARG A 178 -1.93 -11.00 16.34
C ARG A 178 -0.51 -11.50 16.16
N ASP A 179 0.36 -10.71 15.54
CA ASP A 179 1.70 -11.15 15.08
C ASP A 179 2.77 -10.65 16.04
N VAL A 180 2.71 -11.13 17.28
CA VAL A 180 3.63 -10.74 18.35
C VAL A 180 4.90 -11.60 18.31
N LEU A 181 6.07 -10.95 18.30
CA LEU A 181 7.35 -11.64 18.38
C LEU A 181 7.50 -12.38 19.72
N ARG A 182 7.76 -13.69 19.67
CA ARG A 182 8.05 -14.53 20.84
C ARG A 182 9.30 -15.37 20.61
N LEU A 183 10.30 -15.22 21.47
CA LEU A 183 11.49 -16.05 21.47
C LEU A 183 11.26 -17.38 22.19
N PRO A 184 11.96 -18.47 21.81
CA PRO A 184 11.96 -19.70 22.58
C PRO A 184 12.49 -19.49 24.00
N ALA A 185 11.85 -20.16 24.97
CA ALA A 185 12.38 -20.27 26.34
C ALA A 185 13.73 -20.98 26.31
N ARG A 186 14.68 -20.53 27.15
CA ARG A 186 15.96 -21.22 27.34
C ARG A 186 16.03 -21.83 28.74
N PRO A 187 16.56 -23.05 28.88
CA PRO A 187 16.89 -23.58 30.20
C PRO A 187 17.92 -22.66 30.86
N ALA A 188 17.82 -22.50 32.18
CA ALA A 188 18.82 -21.76 32.94
C ALA A 188 20.21 -22.37 32.69
N ARG A 189 21.20 -21.54 32.34
CA ARG A 189 22.59 -22.00 32.28
C ARG A 189 22.94 -22.54 33.66
N ARG A 190 23.24 -23.85 33.76
CA ARG A 190 23.81 -24.42 34.98
C ARG A 190 25.17 -23.72 35.16
N ARG A 191 25.35 -23.08 36.32
CA ARG A 191 26.61 -22.46 36.72
C ARG A 191 27.65 -23.54 37.02
#